data_AF-A0A1E3X7H6-F1
#
_entry.id   AF-A0A1E3X7H6-F1
#
_cell.length_a   1.000
_cell.length_b   1.000
_cell.length_c   1.000
_cell.angle_alpha   90.00
_cell.angle_beta   90.00
_cell.angle_gamma   90.00
#
_symmetry.space_group_name_H-M   'P 1'
#
loop_
_entity.id
_entity.type
_entity.pdbx_description
1 polymer ?
#
loop_
_entity_poly.entity_id
_entity_poly.type
_entity_poly.pdbx_seq_one_letter_code
_entity_poly.pdbx_strand_id
1 'polypeptide(L)'
;MINKAFILIPNYKSYKWAFSEIAHVSLLKRAIFSGQKAGINEFFILISGKNKSEIERSLSMDKRIRAEINIIDFLERTEEEVFTDIVSNLSQNYLIIKANTVFDNRLLQEFSQFNLKDAMAAISVYKDKNISPKKEFTQYRAENHPFSPPLQGGERGEVIKSNKAELSSRRIPLDIEQLHKKHGEWYVKLSDNNELLAISQMLENYDGRAAGMVLASPKIIEILIENLSRDTSFSLYKLMELQVKDGNILAFDVKDNLCMEVISNLQLKECERKLYNSLGASVDGPIVDKYINRKISRLITEQLVKTPITPNQTTFLSLMIGIVSAWFFWQGGYWNYLAGGLVFQLSFIFDQCDGEIARLKFMESKIGGWFDAFCDSIIRTFIILGMTGSLYAESNQSLVLILGIISSIGIFVSTMAGSYETFKKEESIDYTNKESTDASIEKGNKLSAFIDKFNNTDSFSIIIFICILSGQLVWFLWTIGIGSFGFTLVILVKSLISKLAHVGR
;
A
#
# COMPACT_ATOMS: atom_id res chain seq x y z
N MET A 1 -5.02 12.67 -17.15
CA MET A 1 -4.67 11.51 -16.31
C MET A 1 -5.03 10.27 -17.10
N ILE A 2 -4.13 9.31 -17.21
CA ILE A 2 -4.39 8.06 -17.94
C ILE A 2 -5.45 7.28 -17.16
N ASN A 3 -6.54 6.89 -17.83
CA ASN A 3 -7.66 6.17 -17.23
C ASN A 3 -7.82 4.74 -17.76
N LYS A 4 -6.92 4.31 -18.66
CA LYS A 4 -6.89 2.98 -19.28
C LYS A 4 -5.54 2.31 -19.04
N ALA A 5 -5.54 1.02 -18.72
CA ALA A 5 -4.30 0.25 -18.55
C ALA A 5 -4.36 -1.13 -19.22
N PHE A 6 -3.23 -1.57 -19.74
CA PHE A 6 -3.03 -2.94 -20.22
C PHE A 6 -2.41 -3.79 -19.12
N ILE A 7 -2.94 -4.99 -18.89
CA ILE A 7 -2.37 -5.99 -17.99
C ILE A 7 -1.86 -7.17 -18.82
N LEU A 8 -0.57 -7.50 -18.69
CA LEU A 8 0.07 -8.55 -19.48
C LEU A 8 0.11 -9.89 -18.76
N ILE A 9 -0.43 -10.93 -19.41
CA ILE A 9 -0.32 -12.35 -19.05
C ILE A 9 0.08 -13.17 -20.29
N PRO A 10 1.29 -12.96 -20.84
CA PRO A 10 1.64 -13.45 -22.17
C PRO A 10 1.85 -14.97 -22.23
N ASN A 11 2.16 -15.61 -21.10
CA ASN A 11 2.49 -17.03 -21.05
C ASN A 11 2.10 -17.67 -19.71
N TYR A 12 2.26 -19.00 -19.64
CA TYR A 12 1.93 -19.80 -18.47
C TYR A 12 2.71 -19.39 -17.21
N LYS A 13 3.97 -18.93 -17.33
CA LYS A 13 4.76 -18.50 -16.18
C LYS A 13 4.17 -17.22 -15.57
N SER A 14 3.82 -16.24 -16.40
CA SER A 14 3.12 -15.03 -15.95
C SER A 14 1.74 -15.34 -15.38
N TYR A 15 1.02 -16.28 -15.99
CA TYR A 15 -0.27 -16.76 -15.49
C TYR A 15 -0.16 -17.33 -14.07
N LYS A 16 0.79 -18.24 -13.84
CA LYS A 16 1.02 -18.83 -12.52
C LYS A 16 1.22 -17.78 -11.44
N TRP A 17 2.02 -16.74 -11.71
CA TRP A 17 2.28 -15.67 -10.74
C TRP A 17 1.10 -14.70 -10.60
N ALA A 18 0.36 -14.43 -11.67
CA ALA A 18 -0.85 -13.59 -11.63
C ALA A 18 -1.89 -14.15 -10.64
N PHE A 19 -1.96 -15.48 -10.49
CA PHE A 19 -2.85 -16.17 -9.55
C PHE A 19 -2.20 -16.52 -8.20
N SER A 20 -0.92 -16.21 -7.99
CA SER A 20 -0.33 -16.27 -6.65
C SER A 20 -1.01 -15.24 -5.74
N GLU A 21 -1.22 -15.60 -4.49
CA GLU A 21 -1.96 -14.75 -3.55
C GLU A 21 -1.05 -14.15 -2.49
N ILE A 22 -1.37 -12.91 -2.12
CA ILE A 22 -0.94 -12.29 -0.87
C ILE A 22 -2.22 -11.88 -0.16
N ALA A 23 -2.40 -12.29 1.10
CA ALA A 23 -3.57 -11.92 1.89
C ALA A 23 -4.92 -12.36 1.26
N HIS A 24 -5.00 -13.55 0.66
CA HIS A 24 -6.18 -14.06 -0.07
C HIS A 24 -6.63 -13.18 -1.26
N VAL A 25 -5.71 -12.42 -1.84
CA VAL A 25 -5.93 -11.65 -3.05
C VAL A 25 -4.82 -11.99 -4.05
N SER A 26 -5.21 -12.55 -5.19
CA SER A 26 -4.30 -12.83 -6.31
C SER A 26 -3.58 -11.57 -6.78
N LEU A 27 -2.35 -11.69 -7.29
CA LEU A 27 -1.58 -10.55 -7.82
C LEU A 27 -2.33 -9.81 -8.94
N LEU A 28 -3.03 -10.53 -9.82
CA LEU A 28 -3.87 -9.94 -10.86
C LEU A 28 -4.94 -9.02 -10.29
N LYS A 29 -5.77 -9.54 -9.37
CA LYS A 29 -6.79 -8.73 -8.69
C LYS A 29 -6.19 -7.55 -7.94
N ARG A 30 -5.03 -7.74 -7.30
CA ARG A 30 -4.30 -6.66 -6.61
C ARG A 30 -3.89 -5.55 -7.58
N ALA A 31 -3.38 -5.89 -8.76
CA ALA A 31 -3.05 -4.89 -9.79
C ALA A 31 -4.31 -4.11 -10.24
N ILE A 32 -5.43 -4.80 -10.47
CA ILE A 32 -6.72 -4.18 -10.83
C ILE A 32 -7.22 -3.27 -9.71
N PHE A 33 -7.25 -3.73 -8.45
CA PHE A 33 -7.73 -2.95 -7.33
C PHE A 33 -6.85 -1.73 -7.04
N SER A 34 -5.52 -1.88 -7.10
CA SER A 34 -4.58 -0.76 -6.97
C SER A 34 -4.76 0.24 -8.10
N GLY A 35 -4.94 -0.22 -9.35
CA GLY A 35 -5.19 0.64 -10.51
C GLY A 35 -6.51 1.39 -10.43
N GLN A 36 -7.59 0.72 -10.01
CA GLN A 36 -8.89 1.36 -9.79
C GLN A 36 -8.80 2.46 -8.72
N LYS A 37 -8.09 2.22 -7.62
CA LYS A 37 -7.84 3.25 -6.59
C LYS A 37 -6.99 4.41 -7.09
N ALA A 38 -6.21 4.21 -8.15
CA ALA A 38 -5.43 5.26 -8.78
C ALA A 38 -6.23 6.05 -9.85
N GLY A 39 -7.45 5.64 -10.19
CA GLY A 39 -8.29 6.30 -11.19
C GLY A 39 -8.37 5.60 -12.55
N ILE A 40 -7.84 4.36 -12.67
CA ILE A 40 -8.02 3.54 -13.88
C ILE A 40 -9.42 2.94 -13.87
N ASN A 41 -10.20 3.25 -14.92
CA ASN A 41 -11.59 2.81 -15.03
C ASN A 41 -11.78 1.68 -16.03
N GLU A 42 -10.76 1.38 -16.85
CA GLU A 42 -10.82 0.35 -17.88
C GLU A 42 -9.48 -0.41 -17.97
N PHE A 43 -9.54 -1.74 -17.97
CA PHE A 43 -8.39 -2.61 -18.09
C PHE A 43 -8.50 -3.54 -19.30
N PHE A 44 -7.45 -3.55 -20.11
CA PHE A 44 -7.26 -4.50 -21.21
C PHE A 44 -6.31 -5.62 -20.78
N ILE A 45 -6.82 -6.81 -20.54
CA ILE A 45 -6.01 -7.95 -20.09
C ILE A 45 -5.60 -8.76 -21.33
N LEU A 46 -4.32 -8.67 -21.69
CA LEU A 46 -3.73 -9.39 -22.81
C LEU A 46 -3.28 -10.78 -22.37
N ILE A 47 -3.84 -11.83 -22.99
CA ILE A 47 -3.63 -13.22 -22.61
C ILE A 47 -3.28 -14.09 -23.82
N SER A 48 -2.69 -15.27 -23.54
CA SER A 48 -2.59 -16.38 -24.50
C SER A 48 -3.69 -17.41 -24.21
N GLY A 49 -4.52 -17.73 -25.22
CA GLY A 49 -5.84 -18.38 -25.16
C GLY A 49 -6.14 -19.55 -24.23
N LYS A 50 -5.16 -20.21 -23.61
CA LYS A 50 -5.42 -21.38 -22.77
C LYS A 50 -6.16 -21.08 -21.45
N ASN A 51 -6.17 -19.82 -21.00
CA ASN A 51 -6.64 -19.48 -19.64
C ASN A 51 -7.75 -18.42 -19.58
N LYS A 52 -8.38 -18.09 -20.71
CA LYS A 52 -9.37 -17.01 -20.82
C LYS A 52 -10.56 -17.19 -19.87
N SER A 53 -11.22 -18.34 -19.93
CA SER A 53 -12.42 -18.62 -19.14
C SER A 53 -12.17 -18.64 -17.63
N GLU A 54 -10.98 -19.05 -17.19
CA GLU A 54 -10.63 -19.06 -15.76
C GLU A 54 -10.41 -17.64 -15.23
N ILE A 55 -9.75 -16.78 -16.03
CA ILE A 55 -9.58 -15.36 -15.72
C ILE A 55 -10.95 -14.66 -15.68
N GLU A 56 -11.79 -14.85 -16.70
CA GLU A 56 -13.15 -14.31 -16.75
C GLU A 56 -13.97 -14.70 -15.52
N ARG A 57 -13.95 -15.99 -15.15
CA ARG A 57 -14.66 -16.48 -13.97
C ARG A 57 -14.12 -15.89 -12.68
N SER A 58 -12.79 -15.80 -12.54
CA SER A 58 -12.14 -15.25 -11.34
C SER A 58 -12.48 -13.77 -11.11
N LEU A 59 -12.52 -12.98 -12.20
CA LEU A 59 -12.79 -11.55 -12.15
C LEU A 59 -14.29 -11.24 -12.02
N SER A 60 -15.16 -11.90 -12.81
CA SER A 60 -16.62 -11.66 -12.79
C SER A 60 -17.29 -11.98 -11.44
N MET A 61 -16.74 -12.93 -10.68
CA MET A 61 -17.26 -13.30 -9.36
C MET A 61 -16.97 -12.24 -8.28
N ASP A 62 -16.07 -11.29 -8.53
CA ASP A 62 -15.58 -10.34 -7.52
C ASP A 62 -16.22 -8.95 -7.68
N LYS A 63 -17.31 -8.72 -6.94
CA LYS A 63 -18.10 -7.48 -6.99
C LYS A 63 -17.33 -6.19 -6.63
N ARG A 64 -16.10 -6.31 -6.12
CA ARG A 64 -15.24 -5.15 -5.79
C ARG A 64 -14.60 -4.53 -7.03
N ILE A 65 -14.52 -5.28 -8.12
CA ILE A 65 -14.06 -4.79 -9.42
C ILE A 65 -15.19 -3.95 -10.01
N ARG A 66 -14.96 -2.64 -10.12
CA ARG A 66 -15.88 -1.64 -10.69
C ARG A 66 -15.41 -1.16 -12.07
N ALA A 67 -14.12 -1.26 -12.34
CA ALA A 67 -13.54 -0.97 -13.64
C ALA A 67 -14.05 -1.95 -14.71
N GLU A 68 -14.17 -1.46 -15.94
CA GLU A 68 -14.46 -2.28 -17.11
C GLU A 68 -13.27 -3.20 -17.41
N ILE A 69 -13.54 -4.48 -17.65
CA ILE A 69 -12.51 -5.49 -17.91
C ILE A 69 -12.71 -6.05 -19.31
N ASN A 70 -11.73 -5.82 -20.18
CA ASN A 70 -11.70 -6.30 -21.56
C ASN A 70 -10.58 -7.34 -21.69
N ILE A 71 -10.93 -8.62 -21.81
CA ILE A 71 -9.95 -9.71 -21.94
C ILE A 71 -9.73 -9.99 -23.43
N ILE A 72 -8.48 -9.86 -23.87
CA ILE A 72 -8.09 -9.98 -25.27
C ILE A 72 -7.10 -11.12 -25.37
N ASP A 73 -7.47 -12.14 -26.13
CA ASP A 73 -6.55 -13.16 -26.56
C ASP A 73 -5.90 -12.74 -27.88
N PHE A 74 -4.58 -12.57 -27.85
CA PHE A 74 -3.80 -12.15 -29.01
C PHE A 74 -3.46 -13.31 -29.97
N LEU A 75 -3.96 -14.53 -29.69
CA LEU A 75 -3.83 -15.72 -30.56
C LEU A 75 -5.15 -16.12 -31.26
N GLU A 76 -6.31 -15.85 -30.66
CA GLU A 76 -7.63 -16.30 -31.17
C GLU A 76 -8.21 -15.43 -32.30
N ARG A 77 -7.86 -14.15 -32.36
CA ARG A 77 -8.45 -13.21 -33.32
C ARG A 77 -7.48 -12.94 -34.47
N THR A 78 -8.01 -12.93 -35.70
CA THR A 78 -7.27 -12.64 -36.93
C THR A 78 -6.52 -11.31 -36.82
N GLU A 79 -5.30 -11.26 -37.38
CA GLU A 79 -4.29 -10.20 -37.21
C GLU A 79 -4.81 -8.77 -37.48
N GLU A 80 -5.89 -8.57 -38.25
CA GLU A 80 -6.40 -7.25 -38.63
C GLU A 80 -7.52 -6.69 -37.71
N GLU A 81 -8.43 -7.52 -37.17
CA GLU A 81 -9.62 -7.01 -36.45
C GLU A 81 -9.31 -6.53 -35.03
N VAL A 82 -8.42 -7.22 -34.28
CA VAL A 82 -7.95 -6.77 -32.95
C VAL A 82 -7.19 -5.47 -33.05
N PHE A 83 -6.31 -5.43 -34.05
CA PHE A 83 -5.35 -4.37 -34.22
C PHE A 83 -6.11 -3.09 -34.54
N THR A 84 -7.04 -3.13 -35.50
CA THR A 84 -7.76 -1.92 -35.89
C THR A 84 -8.64 -1.38 -34.77
N ASP A 85 -9.42 -2.18 -34.04
CA ASP A 85 -10.33 -1.65 -33.01
C ASP A 85 -9.62 -1.15 -31.74
N ILE A 86 -8.58 -1.84 -31.30
CA ILE A 86 -7.81 -1.41 -30.12
C ILE A 86 -6.94 -0.21 -30.52
N VAL A 87 -6.16 -0.34 -31.60
CA VAL A 87 -5.16 0.66 -32.04
C VAL A 87 -5.80 1.92 -32.60
N SER A 88 -6.90 1.83 -33.37
CA SER A 88 -7.59 3.03 -33.91
C SER A 88 -8.14 3.95 -32.81
N ASN A 89 -8.34 3.40 -31.60
CA ASN A 89 -8.77 4.14 -30.42
C ASN A 89 -7.61 4.54 -29.49
N LEU A 90 -6.36 4.18 -29.80
CA LEU A 90 -5.17 4.57 -29.03
C LEU A 90 -4.74 6.01 -29.34
N SER A 91 -5.48 6.99 -28.81
CA SER A 91 -5.18 8.42 -28.97
C SER A 91 -4.34 9.02 -27.83
N GLN A 92 -4.08 8.25 -26.79
CA GLN A 92 -3.39 8.70 -25.57
C GLN A 92 -2.25 7.77 -25.17
N ASN A 93 -1.45 8.14 -24.17
CA ASN A 93 -0.48 7.24 -23.58
C ASN A 93 -1.18 6.22 -22.68
N TYR A 94 -0.60 5.02 -22.59
CA TYR A 94 -1.16 3.90 -21.86
C TYR A 94 -0.20 3.38 -20.82
N LEU A 95 -0.77 2.88 -19.74
CA LEU A 95 -0.01 2.15 -18.74
C LEU A 95 -0.02 0.66 -19.06
N ILE A 96 1.15 0.05 -19.18
CA ILE A 96 1.35 -1.39 -19.34
C ILE A 96 1.87 -1.95 -18.01
N ILE A 97 1.11 -2.86 -17.41
CA ILE A 97 1.39 -3.47 -16.12
C ILE A 97 1.56 -4.98 -16.32
N LYS A 98 2.64 -5.56 -15.81
CA LYS A 98 2.75 -7.02 -15.77
C LYS A 98 1.84 -7.55 -14.65
N ALA A 99 1.06 -8.60 -14.91
CA ALA A 99 0.05 -9.09 -13.95
C ALA A 99 0.62 -9.61 -12.61
N ASN A 100 1.91 -9.92 -12.59
CA ASN A 100 2.67 -10.33 -11.41
C ASN A 100 3.36 -9.15 -10.70
N THR A 101 3.00 -7.91 -11.01
CA THR A 101 3.54 -6.71 -10.36
C THR A 101 2.63 -6.24 -9.23
N VAL A 102 3.21 -5.98 -8.06
CA VAL A 102 2.53 -5.38 -6.92
C VAL A 102 3.01 -3.95 -6.73
N PHE A 103 2.10 -2.99 -6.62
CA PHE A 103 2.45 -1.58 -6.52
C PHE A 103 1.46 -0.78 -5.66
N ASP A 104 1.95 0.34 -5.13
CA ASP A 104 1.17 1.36 -4.43
C ASP A 104 0.33 2.18 -5.43
N ASN A 105 -0.90 2.53 -5.06
CA ASN A 105 -1.79 3.31 -5.91
C ASN A 105 -1.32 4.77 -6.09
N ARG A 106 -0.64 5.36 -5.10
CA ARG A 106 -0.09 6.72 -5.18
C ARG A 106 1.04 6.82 -6.19
N LEU A 107 1.90 5.80 -6.22
CA LEU A 107 2.94 5.67 -7.23
C LEU A 107 2.34 5.62 -8.63
N LEU A 108 1.24 4.88 -8.80
CA LEU A 108 0.54 4.80 -10.07
C LEU A 108 0.00 6.16 -10.52
N GLN A 109 -0.53 6.96 -9.59
CA GLN A 109 -1.01 8.32 -9.88
C GLN A 109 0.14 9.20 -10.38
N GLU A 110 1.29 9.21 -9.69
CA GLU A 110 2.48 9.95 -10.12
C GLU A 110 2.97 9.46 -11.49
N PHE A 111 3.07 8.15 -11.68
CA PHE A 111 3.56 7.57 -12.93
C PHE A 111 2.61 7.81 -14.11
N SER A 112 1.28 7.79 -13.89
CA SER A 112 0.27 8.07 -14.91
C SER A 112 0.28 9.51 -15.43
N GLN A 113 0.93 10.42 -14.69
CA GLN A 113 1.07 11.83 -15.04
C GLN A 113 2.46 12.15 -15.57
N PHE A 114 3.36 11.16 -15.62
CA PHE A 114 4.72 11.35 -16.07
C PHE A 114 4.76 11.79 -17.53
N ASN A 115 5.42 12.92 -17.79
CA ASN A 115 5.51 13.49 -19.13
C ASN A 115 6.57 12.75 -19.95
N LEU A 116 6.13 12.01 -20.96
CA LEU A 116 7.02 11.33 -21.90
C LEU A 116 7.80 12.29 -22.80
N LYS A 117 7.37 13.56 -22.96
CA LYS A 117 7.91 14.47 -23.97
C LYS A 117 7.86 13.80 -25.34
N ASP A 118 9.00 13.63 -26.00
CA ASP A 118 9.13 12.93 -27.28
C ASP A 118 9.38 11.43 -27.12
N ALA A 119 9.56 10.93 -25.88
CA ALA A 119 9.89 9.54 -25.60
C ALA A 119 8.78 8.56 -25.96
N MET A 120 9.18 7.40 -26.48
CA MET A 120 8.23 6.34 -26.84
C MET A 120 7.67 5.63 -25.60
N ALA A 121 8.44 5.58 -24.52
CA ALA A 121 8.05 4.97 -23.26
C ALA A 121 8.86 5.50 -22.06
N ALA A 122 8.33 5.28 -20.86
CA ALA A 122 9.05 5.37 -19.60
C ALA A 122 8.89 4.05 -18.83
N ILE A 123 9.97 3.49 -18.30
CA ILE A 123 9.94 2.25 -17.51
C ILE A 123 10.05 2.56 -16.02
N SER A 124 9.35 1.82 -15.15
CA SER A 124 9.53 1.94 -13.70
C SER A 124 10.81 1.23 -13.25
N VAL A 125 11.65 1.90 -12.44
CA VAL A 125 12.99 1.43 -12.05
C VAL A 125 13.29 1.69 -10.58
N TYR A 126 13.76 0.68 -9.85
CA TYR A 126 14.47 0.89 -8.59
C TYR A 126 15.92 1.21 -8.86
N LYS A 127 16.35 2.43 -8.51
CA LYS A 127 17.77 2.77 -8.55
C LYS A 127 18.49 2.17 -7.34
N ASP A 128 19.58 1.46 -7.58
CA ASP A 128 20.40 0.91 -6.52
C ASP A 128 21.29 2.03 -5.95
N LYS A 129 20.92 2.56 -4.78
CA LYS A 129 21.58 3.71 -4.10
C LYS A 129 23.07 3.46 -3.72
N ASN A 130 23.59 2.24 -3.89
CA ASN A 130 24.91 1.81 -3.42
C ASN A 130 25.95 1.51 -4.52
N ILE A 131 25.69 1.82 -5.78
CA ILE A 131 26.67 1.62 -6.85
C ILE A 131 27.39 2.94 -7.08
N SER A 132 28.46 3.20 -6.31
CA SER A 132 29.38 4.30 -6.61
C SER A 132 29.93 4.12 -8.03
N PRO A 133 30.07 5.19 -8.82
CA PRO A 133 30.64 5.08 -10.16
C PRO A 133 32.10 4.65 -10.02
N LYS A 134 32.39 3.38 -10.34
CA LYS A 134 33.77 3.00 -10.61
C LYS A 134 34.16 3.73 -11.89
N LYS A 135 35.12 4.65 -11.70
CA LYS A 135 35.87 5.48 -12.64
C LYS A 135 35.69 5.13 -14.12
N GLU A 136 35.43 6.19 -14.88
CA GLU A 136 35.64 6.43 -16.33
C GLU A 136 36.14 5.22 -17.12
N PHE A 137 35.53 4.93 -18.28
CA PHE A 137 36.29 4.85 -19.54
C PHE A 137 35.39 4.65 -20.78
N THR A 138 35.79 5.40 -21.82
CA THR A 138 35.67 5.18 -23.28
C THR A 138 34.38 4.57 -23.85
N GLN A 139 33.68 5.44 -24.56
CA GLN A 139 32.73 5.22 -25.65
C GLN A 139 32.97 3.89 -26.42
N TYR A 140 32.24 2.83 -26.04
CA TYR A 140 32.16 1.62 -26.85
C TYR A 140 31.01 1.76 -27.84
N ARG A 141 31.38 2.09 -29.09
CA ARG A 141 30.52 2.01 -30.26
C ARG A 141 30.27 0.53 -30.55
N ALA A 142 29.02 0.18 -30.84
CA ALA A 142 28.58 -1.18 -31.11
C ALA A 142 29.15 -1.71 -32.44
N GLU A 143 30.37 -2.22 -32.41
CA GLU A 143 30.95 -3.01 -33.50
C GLU A 143 31.66 -4.20 -32.85
N ASN A 144 30.98 -5.35 -32.82
CA ASN A 144 31.55 -6.71 -32.95
C ASN A 144 30.50 -7.76 -32.53
N HIS A 145 29.75 -8.20 -33.53
CA HIS A 145 28.85 -9.36 -33.50
C HIS A 145 29.66 -10.68 -33.41
N PRO A 146 29.18 -11.73 -32.73
CA PRO A 146 29.89 -13.00 -32.64
C PRO A 146 29.59 -13.89 -33.86
N PHE A 147 30.26 -13.64 -34.98
CA PHE A 147 30.53 -14.65 -36.00
C PHE A 147 31.89 -14.36 -36.64
N SER A 148 32.95 -14.93 -36.07
CA SER A 148 34.27 -15.06 -36.70
C SER A 148 34.94 -16.34 -36.17
N PRO A 149 35.71 -17.09 -36.99
CA PRO A 149 36.10 -18.47 -36.70
C PRO A 149 37.22 -18.59 -35.65
N PRO A 150 37.44 -19.79 -35.07
CA PRO A 150 38.29 -19.98 -33.90
C PRO A 150 39.78 -19.94 -34.28
N LEU A 151 40.57 -19.21 -33.49
CA LEU A 151 42.02 -19.36 -33.46
C LEU A 151 42.40 -20.49 -32.49
N GLN A 152 43.20 -21.44 -33.00
CA GLN A 152 43.79 -22.57 -32.30
C GLN A 152 44.95 -22.15 -31.37
N GLY A 153 45.19 -22.94 -30.32
CA GLY A 153 46.38 -22.92 -29.44
C GLY A 153 45.97 -22.85 -27.97
N GLY A 154 46.08 -23.92 -27.16
CA GLY A 154 47.28 -24.26 -26.36
C GLY A 154 47.34 -23.35 -25.12
N GLU A 155 47.38 -23.77 -23.85
CA GLU A 155 47.88 -24.97 -23.16
C GLU A 155 47.20 -25.14 -21.78
N ARG A 156 47.68 -26.14 -21.04
CA ARG A 156 47.17 -26.82 -19.83
C ARG A 156 47.34 -26.06 -18.49
N GLY A 157 46.60 -26.56 -17.48
CA GLY A 157 46.95 -26.54 -16.04
C GLY A 157 46.05 -25.62 -15.21
N GLU A 158 45.50 -25.95 -14.05
CA GLU A 158 45.74 -27.03 -13.09
C GLU A 158 44.48 -27.25 -12.21
N VAL A 159 44.35 -28.49 -11.74
CA VAL A 159 43.35 -28.96 -10.77
C VAL A 159 43.96 -28.84 -9.37
N ILE A 160 43.28 -28.15 -8.44
CA ILE A 160 43.55 -28.33 -7.01
C ILE A 160 42.24 -28.62 -6.25
N LYS A 161 42.33 -29.70 -5.49
CA LYS A 161 41.28 -30.42 -4.77
C LYS A 161 40.89 -29.75 -3.45
N SER A 162 39.60 -29.88 -3.15
CA SER A 162 38.93 -30.08 -1.86
C SER A 162 39.71 -29.91 -0.54
N ASN A 163 39.09 -29.19 0.40
CA ASN A 163 39.04 -29.62 1.79
C ASN A 163 37.66 -29.33 2.41
N LYS A 164 37.04 -30.38 2.93
CA LYS A 164 35.81 -30.41 3.75
C LYS A 164 36.24 -30.74 5.19
N ALA A 165 35.96 -29.83 6.12
CA ALA A 165 35.89 -29.97 7.58
C ALA A 165 35.98 -28.52 8.12
N GLU A 166 35.13 -27.94 8.95
CA GLU A 166 34.33 -28.43 10.08
C GLU A 166 33.20 -27.43 10.35
N LEU A 167 32.03 -27.93 10.75
CA LEU A 167 30.95 -27.13 11.33
C LEU A 167 31.23 -26.90 12.82
N SER A 168 31.20 -25.65 13.29
CA SER A 168 30.75 -25.33 14.65
C SER A 168 30.21 -23.90 14.77
N SER A 169 28.88 -23.81 14.77
CA SER A 169 28.05 -22.96 15.63
C SER A 169 28.60 -21.58 16.06
N ARG A 170 28.35 -20.54 15.26
CA ARG A 170 28.00 -19.19 15.72
C ARG A 170 26.98 -18.57 14.76
N ARG A 171 25.73 -18.44 15.20
CA ARG A 171 24.70 -17.64 14.50
C ARG A 171 25.05 -16.16 14.70
N ILE A 172 25.49 -15.51 13.63
CA ILE A 172 25.68 -14.06 13.46
C ILE A 172 25.03 -13.74 12.09
N PRO A 173 24.31 -12.61 11.94
CA PRO A 173 23.13 -12.50 11.07
C PRO A 173 23.47 -12.57 9.58
N LEU A 174 22.50 -13.04 8.78
CA LEU A 174 22.53 -12.99 7.32
C LEU A 174 22.62 -11.53 6.86
N ASP A 175 23.83 -11.05 6.59
CA ASP A 175 24.10 -10.05 5.56
C ASP A 175 24.57 -10.79 4.30
N ILE A 176 23.62 -11.39 3.59
CA ILE A 176 23.83 -11.99 2.24
C ILE A 176 23.03 -11.18 1.20
N GLU A 177 22.83 -9.88 1.42
CA GLU A 177 22.12 -9.01 0.49
C GLU A 177 23.04 -8.31 -0.54
N GLN A 178 24.35 -8.59 -0.52
CA GLN A 178 25.27 -8.13 -1.55
C GLN A 178 25.77 -9.31 -2.42
N LEU A 179 25.53 -9.18 -3.74
CA LEU A 179 26.26 -9.84 -4.85
C LEU A 179 25.82 -11.23 -5.33
N HIS A 180 24.52 -11.50 -5.51
CA HIS A 180 24.11 -12.52 -6.49
C HIS A 180 23.04 -11.96 -7.42
N LYS A 181 23.33 -11.90 -8.74
CA LYS A 181 22.32 -11.66 -9.78
C LYS A 181 21.17 -12.65 -9.55
N LYS A 182 19.97 -12.15 -9.29
CA LYS A 182 18.79 -13.00 -9.13
C LYS A 182 18.33 -13.41 -10.54
N HIS A 183 18.38 -14.70 -10.86
CA HIS A 183 17.99 -15.21 -12.17
C HIS A 183 16.58 -14.74 -12.57
N GLY A 184 16.48 -14.08 -13.72
CA GLY A 184 15.22 -13.61 -14.30
C GLY A 184 14.87 -12.14 -14.04
N GLU A 185 15.61 -11.43 -13.18
CA GLU A 185 15.47 -9.97 -13.03
C GLU A 185 16.05 -9.23 -14.24
N TRP A 186 15.51 -8.05 -14.53
CA TRP A 186 15.98 -7.17 -15.59
C TRP A 186 16.72 -5.97 -14.99
N TYR A 187 17.98 -5.82 -15.37
CA TYR A 187 18.86 -4.76 -14.90
C TYR A 187 18.92 -3.64 -15.93
N VAL A 188 19.04 -2.40 -15.45
CA VAL A 188 19.03 -1.21 -16.31
C VAL A 188 20.30 -0.38 -16.10
N LYS A 189 20.80 0.20 -17.20
CA LYS A 189 21.81 1.26 -17.19
C LYS A 189 21.14 2.57 -17.58
N LEU A 190 21.40 3.62 -16.82
CA LEU A 190 20.79 4.93 -16.98
C LEU A 190 21.83 6.00 -17.33
N SER A 191 21.40 7.01 -18.09
CA SER A 191 22.16 8.26 -18.24
C SER A 191 21.92 9.18 -17.04
N ASP A 192 22.73 10.23 -16.92
CA ASP A 192 22.56 11.26 -15.88
C ASP A 192 21.18 11.95 -15.94
N ASN A 193 20.56 11.97 -17.13
CA ASN A 193 19.23 12.54 -17.37
C ASN A 193 18.08 11.53 -17.18
N ASN A 194 18.34 10.36 -16.60
CA ASN A 194 17.38 9.25 -16.44
C ASN A 194 16.87 8.67 -17.77
N GLU A 195 17.67 8.72 -18.84
CA GLU A 195 17.36 7.98 -20.06
C GLU A 195 17.89 6.55 -19.93
N LEU A 196 17.17 5.61 -20.50
CA LEU A 196 17.53 4.20 -20.49
C LEU A 196 18.61 3.95 -21.55
N LEU A 197 19.84 3.69 -21.12
CA LEU A 197 20.97 3.38 -22.01
C LEU A 197 21.04 1.90 -22.39
N ALA A 198 20.64 1.02 -21.47
CA ALA A 198 20.56 -0.41 -21.70
C ALA A 198 19.60 -1.07 -20.71
N ILE A 199 18.97 -2.17 -21.12
CA ILE A 199 18.18 -3.04 -20.26
C ILE A 199 18.45 -4.49 -20.65
N SER A 200 18.88 -5.33 -19.71
CA SER A 200 19.14 -6.74 -19.98
C SER A 200 19.17 -7.57 -18.70
N GLN A 201 18.89 -8.87 -18.81
CA GLN A 201 19.09 -9.81 -17.70
C GLN A 201 20.58 -10.12 -17.47
N MET A 202 21.41 -9.92 -18.50
CA MET A 202 22.84 -10.26 -18.47
C MET A 202 23.72 -9.07 -18.09
N LEU A 203 23.15 -7.88 -17.88
CA LEU A 203 23.90 -6.65 -17.59
C LEU A 203 24.78 -6.80 -16.34
N GLU A 204 26.09 -6.60 -16.45
CA GLU A 204 27.02 -6.69 -15.31
C GLU A 204 27.14 -5.37 -14.54
N ASN A 205 27.24 -4.25 -15.27
CA ASN A 205 27.28 -2.90 -14.72
C ASN A 205 25.91 -2.24 -14.94
N TYR A 206 25.13 -2.10 -13.87
CA TYR A 206 23.77 -1.57 -13.89
C TYR A 206 23.60 -0.50 -12.80
N ASP A 207 22.62 0.39 -12.97
CA ASP A 207 22.27 1.45 -12.02
C ASP A 207 20.96 1.15 -11.26
N GLY A 208 20.22 0.15 -11.72
CA GLY A 208 18.96 -0.24 -11.11
C GLY A 208 18.32 -1.48 -11.71
N ARG A 209 17.06 -1.71 -11.33
CA ARG A 209 16.25 -2.86 -11.75
C ARG A 209 14.87 -2.43 -12.20
N ALA A 210 14.34 -3.06 -13.24
CA ALA A 210 12.99 -2.77 -13.72
C ALA A 210 11.93 -3.28 -12.72
N ALA A 211 10.88 -2.50 -12.48
CA ALA A 211 9.95 -2.70 -11.36
C ALA A 211 8.55 -3.23 -11.74
N GLY A 212 8.32 -3.52 -13.02
CA GLY A 212 7.15 -4.25 -13.51
C GLY A 212 6.09 -3.43 -14.27
N MET A 213 6.34 -2.14 -14.51
CA MET A 213 5.40 -1.23 -15.19
C MET A 213 6.10 -0.38 -16.26
N VAL A 214 5.34 -0.02 -17.30
CA VAL A 214 5.80 0.84 -18.40
C VAL A 214 4.68 1.81 -18.77
N LEU A 215 5.01 3.09 -18.86
CA LEU A 215 4.17 4.09 -19.49
C LEU A 215 4.56 4.16 -20.97
N ALA A 216 3.63 3.96 -21.88
CA ALA A 216 3.92 3.70 -23.29
C ALA A 216 3.05 4.56 -24.21
N SER A 217 3.65 5.01 -25.31
CA SER A 217 2.93 5.53 -26.47
C SER A 217 2.16 4.41 -27.20
N PRO A 218 1.13 4.74 -28.00
CA PRO A 218 0.39 3.77 -28.82
C PRO A 218 1.29 2.84 -29.66
N LYS A 219 2.35 3.40 -30.26
CA LYS A 219 3.31 2.66 -31.08
C LYS A 219 4.01 1.51 -30.34
N ILE A 220 4.26 1.65 -29.04
CA ILE A 220 4.86 0.56 -28.24
C ILE A 220 3.87 -0.59 -28.03
N ILE A 221 2.58 -0.29 -27.90
CA ILE A 221 1.55 -1.33 -27.74
C ILE A 221 1.39 -2.12 -29.04
N GLU A 222 1.36 -1.43 -30.18
CA GLU A 222 1.32 -2.03 -31.51
C GLU A 222 2.46 -3.06 -31.69
N ILE A 223 3.70 -2.63 -31.49
CA ILE A 223 4.88 -3.49 -31.63
C ILE A 223 4.84 -4.63 -30.60
N LEU A 224 4.37 -4.37 -29.38
CA LEU A 224 4.25 -5.41 -28.35
C LEU A 224 3.29 -6.52 -28.77
N ILE A 225 2.09 -6.16 -29.24
CA ILE A 225 1.07 -7.13 -29.64
C ILE A 225 1.55 -7.94 -30.84
N GLU A 226 2.12 -7.28 -31.87
CA GLU A 226 2.66 -7.96 -33.05
C GLU A 226 3.70 -9.03 -32.69
N ASN A 227 4.63 -8.71 -31.78
CA ASN A 227 5.66 -9.66 -31.35
C ASN A 227 5.09 -10.78 -30.46
N LEU A 228 4.11 -10.48 -29.59
CA LEU A 228 3.44 -11.49 -28.75
C LEU A 228 2.64 -12.50 -29.58
N SER A 229 2.00 -12.05 -30.66
CA SER A 229 1.27 -12.93 -31.59
C SER A 229 2.20 -13.89 -32.33
N ARG A 230 3.45 -13.48 -32.61
CA ARG A 230 4.48 -14.33 -33.23
C ARG A 230 5.17 -15.27 -32.24
N ASP A 231 5.48 -14.78 -31.05
CA ASP A 231 6.20 -15.52 -30.02
C ASP A 231 5.65 -15.19 -28.61
N THR A 232 4.90 -16.12 -28.03
CA THR A 232 4.36 -16.00 -26.66
C THR A 232 5.43 -15.92 -25.57
N SER A 233 6.69 -16.28 -25.87
CA SER A 233 7.82 -16.13 -24.94
C SER A 233 8.37 -14.70 -24.91
N PHE A 234 7.97 -13.87 -25.88
CA PHE A 234 8.34 -12.46 -25.94
C PHE A 234 7.87 -11.71 -24.69
N SER A 235 8.70 -10.79 -24.22
CA SER A 235 8.43 -10.07 -22.97
C SER A 235 8.52 -8.56 -23.16
N LEU A 236 7.76 -7.82 -22.35
CA LEU A 236 7.76 -6.36 -22.35
C LEU A 236 9.18 -5.77 -22.24
N TYR A 237 10.04 -6.34 -21.41
CA TYR A 237 11.41 -5.85 -21.27
C TYR A 237 12.33 -6.25 -22.40
N LYS A 238 12.03 -7.37 -23.09
CA LYS A 238 12.71 -7.68 -24.34
C LYS A 238 12.37 -6.66 -25.43
N LEU A 239 11.12 -6.19 -25.47
CA LEU A 239 10.76 -5.06 -26.35
C LEU A 239 11.54 -3.80 -25.98
N MET A 240 11.61 -3.45 -24.70
CA MET A 240 12.40 -2.28 -24.26
C MET A 240 13.88 -2.45 -24.65
N GLU A 241 14.49 -3.63 -24.49
CA GLU A 241 15.88 -3.91 -24.90
C GLU A 241 16.11 -3.69 -26.41
N LEU A 242 15.12 -4.01 -27.25
CA LEU A 242 15.18 -3.77 -28.68
C LEU A 242 15.02 -2.28 -29.01
N GLN A 243 14.06 -1.61 -28.37
CA GLN A 243 13.71 -0.22 -28.65
C GLN A 243 14.71 0.79 -28.08
N VAL A 244 15.44 0.46 -27.00
CA VAL A 244 16.53 1.31 -26.48
C VAL A 244 17.58 1.60 -27.55
N LYS A 245 17.81 0.69 -28.50
CA LYS A 245 18.79 0.88 -29.59
C LYS A 245 18.38 1.99 -30.56
N ASP A 246 17.08 2.16 -30.77
CA ASP A 246 16.51 3.20 -31.61
C ASP A 246 16.37 4.53 -30.84
N GLY A 247 16.71 4.52 -29.55
CA GLY A 247 16.72 5.65 -28.63
C GLY A 247 15.38 5.95 -27.96
N ASN A 248 15.39 6.87 -27.00
CA ASN A 248 14.20 7.57 -26.51
C ASN A 248 13.25 6.77 -25.57
N ILE A 249 13.82 6.06 -24.60
CA ILE A 249 13.11 5.47 -23.46
C ILE A 249 13.58 6.13 -22.16
N LEU A 250 12.65 6.56 -21.32
CA LEU A 250 12.93 7.18 -20.03
C LEU A 250 12.86 6.18 -18.88
N ALA A 251 13.49 6.50 -17.76
CA ALA A 251 13.37 5.77 -16.51
C ALA A 251 12.65 6.62 -15.46
N PHE A 252 11.62 6.03 -14.87
CA PHE A 252 10.89 6.59 -13.74
C PHE A 252 11.36 5.91 -12.45
N ASP A 253 11.98 6.69 -11.57
CA ASP A 253 12.50 6.19 -10.29
C ASP A 253 11.37 5.95 -9.30
N VAL A 254 11.17 4.69 -8.91
CA VAL A 254 10.14 4.30 -7.93
C VAL A 254 10.50 4.79 -6.51
N LYS A 255 11.77 5.13 -6.25
CA LYS A 255 12.30 5.53 -4.95
C LYS A 255 12.02 4.46 -3.89
N ASP A 256 11.45 4.86 -2.75
CA ASP A 256 11.15 3.98 -1.62
C ASP A 256 9.69 3.47 -1.64
N ASN A 257 8.91 3.79 -2.70
CA ASN A 257 7.53 3.30 -2.84
C ASN A 257 7.50 1.81 -3.17
N LEU A 258 6.35 1.15 -2.94
CA LEU A 258 6.14 -0.24 -3.32
C LEU A 258 5.83 -0.35 -4.83
N CYS A 259 6.67 -1.08 -5.56
CA CYS A 259 6.48 -1.57 -6.91
C CYS A 259 7.36 -2.82 -7.02
N MET A 260 6.87 -3.98 -7.39
CA MET A 260 7.74 -5.15 -7.46
C MET A 260 7.14 -6.19 -8.38
N GLU A 261 7.94 -6.64 -9.33
CA GLU A 261 7.61 -7.82 -10.10
C GLU A 261 7.93 -9.09 -9.29
N VAL A 262 6.94 -9.97 -9.14
CA VAL A 262 7.09 -11.25 -8.46
C VAL A 262 7.33 -12.36 -9.48
N ILE A 263 8.55 -12.93 -9.51
CA ILE A 263 8.91 -14.05 -10.39
C ILE A 263 9.42 -15.28 -9.64
N SER A 264 9.49 -15.21 -8.30
CA SER A 264 9.96 -16.27 -7.41
C SER A 264 9.22 -16.25 -6.07
N ASN A 265 9.21 -17.40 -5.38
CA ASN A 265 8.61 -17.51 -4.04
C ASN A 265 9.33 -16.62 -3.02
N LEU A 266 10.63 -16.36 -3.22
CA LEU A 266 11.41 -15.45 -2.38
C LEU A 266 10.90 -14.01 -2.53
N GLN A 267 10.69 -13.54 -3.76
CA GLN A 267 10.14 -12.21 -4.02
C GLN A 267 8.68 -12.10 -3.59
N LEU A 268 7.88 -13.17 -3.66
CA LEU A 268 6.52 -13.15 -3.15
C LEU A 268 6.51 -12.85 -1.64
N LYS A 269 7.39 -13.52 -0.87
CA LYS A 269 7.58 -13.25 0.58
C LYS A 269 8.16 -11.86 0.84
N GLU A 270 9.12 -11.41 0.02
CA GLU A 270 9.69 -10.07 0.14
C GLU A 270 8.62 -8.98 -0.10
N CYS A 271 7.79 -9.18 -1.12
CA CYS A 271 6.67 -8.33 -1.47
C CYS A 271 5.63 -8.30 -0.35
N GLU A 272 5.25 -9.46 0.19
CA GLU A 272 4.36 -9.60 1.35
C GLU A 272 4.89 -8.81 2.56
N ARG A 273 6.19 -8.95 2.88
CA ARG A 273 6.83 -8.19 3.97
C ARG A 273 6.82 -6.68 3.70
N LYS A 274 7.12 -6.22 2.48
CA LYS A 274 7.06 -4.80 2.11
C LYS A 274 5.64 -4.25 2.20
N LEU A 275 4.65 -5.03 1.75
CA LEU A 275 3.23 -4.70 1.86
C LEU A 275 2.83 -4.52 3.32
N TYR A 276 3.18 -5.47 4.21
CA TYR A 276 2.89 -5.37 5.64
C TYR A 276 3.60 -4.20 6.34
N ASN A 277 4.84 -3.92 5.97
CA ASN A 277 5.57 -2.78 6.51
C ASN A 277 5.02 -1.42 6.05
N SER A 278 4.40 -1.38 4.87
CA SER A 278 3.73 -0.19 4.36
C SER A 278 2.37 0.08 5.01
N LEU A 279 1.86 -0.84 5.85
CA LEU A 279 0.60 -0.65 6.55
C LEU A 279 0.71 0.41 7.65
N GLY A 280 0.00 1.51 7.46
CA GLY A 280 -0.21 2.56 8.45
C GLY A 280 -1.31 3.47 7.95
N ALA A 281 -2.03 4.13 8.86
CA ALA A 281 -2.99 5.15 8.47
C ALA A 281 -2.33 6.53 8.58
N SER A 282 -2.72 7.48 7.73
CA SER A 282 -2.31 8.88 7.87
C SER A 282 -2.83 9.54 9.15
N VAL A 283 -3.72 8.86 9.88
CA VAL A 283 -4.40 9.31 11.10
C VAL A 283 -3.74 8.71 12.36
N ASP A 284 -2.70 7.90 12.22
CA ASP A 284 -2.05 7.23 13.36
C ASP A 284 -1.59 8.23 14.42
N GLY A 285 -1.83 7.86 15.68
CA GLY A 285 -1.31 8.57 16.84
C GLY A 285 0.22 8.69 16.84
N PRO A 286 0.76 9.78 17.38
CA PRO A 286 2.18 10.08 17.25
C PRO A 286 3.11 9.18 18.07
N ILE A 287 2.61 8.51 19.11
CA ILE A 287 3.43 7.85 20.12
C ILE A 287 3.03 6.38 20.30
N VAL A 288 1.87 6.09 20.89
CA VAL A 288 1.50 4.72 21.27
C VAL A 288 1.20 3.90 20.03
N ASP A 289 0.45 4.47 19.09
CA ASP A 289 0.16 3.87 17.80
C ASP A 289 1.44 3.57 17.03
N LYS A 290 2.28 4.58 16.82
CA LYS A 290 3.48 4.46 16.01
C LYS A 290 4.51 3.49 16.60
N TYR A 291 4.77 3.54 17.90
CA TYR A 291 5.89 2.81 18.50
C TYR A 291 5.52 1.47 19.12
N ILE A 292 4.26 1.28 19.52
CA ILE A 292 3.77 0.08 20.20
C ILE A 292 2.74 -0.62 19.34
N ASN A 293 1.58 0.00 19.11
CA ASN A 293 0.44 -0.72 18.52
C ASN A 293 0.74 -1.20 17.11
N ARG A 294 1.32 -0.36 16.24
CA ARG A 294 1.66 -0.75 14.86
C ARG A 294 2.66 -1.89 14.78
N LYS A 295 3.52 -2.08 15.77
CA LYS A 295 4.43 -3.25 15.79
C LYS A 295 3.67 -4.52 16.13
N ILE A 296 2.71 -4.44 17.06
CA ILE A 296 1.96 -5.59 17.54
C ILE A 296 0.83 -5.94 16.56
N SER A 297 0.05 -4.94 16.11
CA SER A 297 -1.05 -5.10 15.15
C SER A 297 -0.57 -5.75 13.87
N ARG A 298 0.55 -5.31 13.30
CA ARG A 298 1.11 -5.91 12.06
C ARG A 298 1.43 -7.40 12.23
N LEU A 299 1.96 -7.82 13.38
CA LEU A 299 2.23 -9.23 13.66
C LEU A 299 0.94 -10.04 13.79
N ILE A 300 -0.09 -9.48 14.42
CA ILE A 300 -1.40 -10.11 14.57
C ILE A 300 -2.09 -10.19 13.20
N THR A 301 -2.15 -9.07 12.47
CA THR A 301 -2.64 -8.96 11.11
C THR A 301 -1.99 -9.99 10.21
N GLU A 302 -0.65 -10.12 10.18
CA GLU A 302 0.04 -11.12 9.36
C GLU A 302 -0.51 -12.55 9.56
N GLN A 303 -0.93 -12.91 10.79
CA GLN A 303 -1.57 -14.21 11.03
C GLN A 303 -3.06 -14.20 10.68
N LEU A 304 -3.80 -13.16 11.05
CA LEU A 304 -5.23 -13.05 10.78
C LEU A 304 -5.53 -13.06 9.27
N VAL A 305 -4.69 -12.42 8.46
CA VAL A 305 -4.92 -12.32 7.01
C VAL A 305 -4.70 -13.65 6.30
N LYS A 306 -4.06 -14.65 6.96
CA LYS A 306 -4.01 -16.04 6.48
C LYS A 306 -5.33 -16.77 6.67
N THR A 307 -6.27 -16.21 7.43
CA THR A 307 -7.62 -16.75 7.64
C THR A 307 -8.66 -16.00 6.78
N PRO A 308 -9.87 -16.57 6.57
CA PRO A 308 -10.95 -15.89 5.84
C PRO A 308 -11.61 -14.76 6.65
N ILE A 309 -11.08 -14.36 7.81
CA ILE A 309 -11.65 -13.32 8.66
C ILE A 309 -11.84 -12.00 7.90
N THR A 310 -12.98 -11.35 8.14
CA THR A 310 -13.32 -10.05 7.54
C THR A 310 -12.94 -8.90 8.48
N PRO A 311 -12.76 -7.66 7.97
CA PRO A 311 -12.53 -6.49 8.81
C PRO A 311 -13.60 -6.34 9.90
N ASN A 312 -14.88 -6.39 9.53
CA ASN A 312 -16.00 -6.22 10.48
C ASN A 312 -16.03 -7.30 11.58
N GLN A 313 -15.59 -8.53 11.29
CA GLN A 313 -15.45 -9.56 12.34
C GLN A 313 -14.34 -9.20 13.33
N THR A 314 -13.28 -8.56 12.86
CA THR A 314 -12.17 -8.07 13.69
C THR A 314 -12.62 -6.87 14.53
N THR A 315 -13.39 -5.94 13.96
CA THR A 315 -14.05 -4.84 14.69
C THR A 315 -15.00 -5.37 15.78
N PHE A 316 -15.77 -6.41 15.48
CA PHE A 316 -16.65 -7.01 16.49
C PHE A 316 -15.85 -7.68 17.62
N LEU A 317 -14.72 -8.31 17.30
CA LEU A 317 -13.81 -8.88 18.29
C LEU A 317 -13.19 -7.79 19.18
N SER A 318 -12.76 -6.66 18.61
CA SER A 318 -12.26 -5.52 19.40
C SER A 318 -13.37 -5.02 20.34
N LEU A 319 -14.60 -4.85 19.86
CA LEU A 319 -15.75 -4.48 20.69
C LEU A 319 -15.95 -5.42 21.89
N MET A 320 -15.91 -6.74 21.68
CA MET A 320 -16.07 -7.71 22.78
C MET A 320 -14.95 -7.58 23.82
N ILE A 321 -13.70 -7.43 23.38
CA ILE A 321 -12.55 -7.22 24.27
C ILE A 321 -12.71 -5.89 25.03
N GLY A 322 -13.15 -4.83 24.37
CA GLY A 322 -13.42 -3.52 24.97
C GLY A 322 -14.52 -3.56 26.03
N ILE A 323 -15.58 -4.34 25.83
CA ILE A 323 -16.63 -4.54 26.86
C ILE A 323 -16.06 -5.26 28.10
N VAL A 324 -15.19 -6.24 27.91
CA VAL A 324 -14.50 -6.91 29.03
C VAL A 324 -13.62 -5.91 29.80
N SER A 325 -12.95 -4.99 29.10
CA SER A 325 -12.23 -3.90 29.76
C SER A 325 -13.16 -3.02 30.61
N ALA A 326 -14.29 -2.58 30.07
CA ALA A 326 -15.27 -1.79 30.81
C ALA A 326 -15.79 -2.51 32.06
N TRP A 327 -15.98 -3.84 31.99
CA TRP A 327 -16.35 -4.66 33.15
C TRP A 327 -15.30 -4.61 34.26
N PHE A 328 -14.00 -4.65 33.94
CA PHE A 328 -12.95 -4.46 34.94
C PHE A 328 -12.99 -3.07 35.58
N PHE A 329 -13.23 -2.01 34.81
CA PHE A 329 -13.41 -0.67 35.36
C PHE A 329 -14.65 -0.55 36.27
N TRP A 330 -15.71 -1.30 35.97
CA TRP A 330 -16.90 -1.37 36.81
C TRP A 330 -16.62 -2.02 38.18
N GLN A 331 -15.76 -3.04 38.25
CA GLN A 331 -15.45 -3.72 39.53
C GLN A 331 -14.78 -2.82 40.57
N GLY A 332 -14.12 -1.74 40.13
CA GLY A 332 -13.42 -0.82 41.03
C GLY A 332 -12.13 -1.38 41.61
N GLY A 333 -11.36 -0.54 42.29
CA GLY A 333 -10.06 -0.91 42.86
C GLY A 333 -8.89 -0.94 41.85
N TYR A 334 -7.70 -0.62 42.38
CA TYR A 334 -6.48 -0.37 41.59
C TYR A 334 -6.13 -1.50 40.61
N TRP A 335 -6.12 -2.76 41.06
CA TRP A 335 -5.73 -3.89 40.20
C TRP A 335 -6.72 -4.16 39.07
N ASN A 336 -8.02 -3.96 39.33
CA ASN A 336 -9.03 -4.09 38.30
C ASN A 336 -8.91 -2.95 37.28
N TYR A 337 -8.63 -1.71 37.72
CA TYR A 337 -8.36 -0.60 36.80
C TYR A 337 -7.13 -0.85 35.92
N LEU A 338 -6.05 -1.40 36.48
CA LEU A 338 -4.87 -1.77 35.71
C LEU A 338 -5.17 -2.88 34.70
N ALA A 339 -5.89 -3.93 35.12
CA ALA A 339 -6.32 -4.99 34.21
C ALA A 339 -7.23 -4.45 33.09
N GLY A 340 -8.20 -3.60 33.42
CA GLY A 340 -9.08 -2.94 32.46
C GLY A 340 -8.32 -2.08 31.46
N GLY A 341 -7.33 -1.30 31.91
CA GLY A 341 -6.44 -0.53 31.04
C GLY A 341 -5.66 -1.40 30.06
N LEU A 342 -5.08 -2.52 30.53
CA LEU A 342 -4.35 -3.46 29.68
C LEU A 342 -5.28 -4.16 28.66
N VAL A 343 -6.48 -4.57 29.08
CA VAL A 343 -7.47 -5.17 28.18
C VAL A 343 -7.99 -4.14 27.15
N PHE A 344 -8.14 -2.87 27.54
CA PHE A 344 -8.46 -1.79 26.62
C PHE A 344 -7.35 -1.61 25.58
N GLN A 345 -6.09 -1.63 25.99
CA GLN A 345 -4.97 -1.55 25.07
C GLN A 345 -4.99 -2.71 24.07
N LEU A 346 -5.32 -3.92 24.52
CA LEU A 346 -5.48 -5.08 23.64
C LEU A 346 -6.63 -4.88 22.64
N SER A 347 -7.79 -4.41 23.11
CA SER A 347 -8.92 -4.05 22.25
C SER A 347 -8.50 -3.09 21.13
N PHE A 348 -7.75 -2.05 21.48
CA PHE A 348 -7.30 -1.04 20.54
C PHE A 348 -6.26 -1.56 19.53
N ILE A 349 -5.42 -2.53 19.92
CA ILE A 349 -4.52 -3.21 18.97
C ILE A 349 -5.34 -4.01 17.93
N PHE A 350 -6.41 -4.70 18.36
CA PHE A 350 -7.31 -5.43 17.44
C PHE A 350 -8.10 -4.51 16.52
N ASP A 351 -8.54 -3.37 17.02
CA ASP A 351 -9.14 -2.28 16.25
C ASP A 351 -8.25 -1.91 15.06
N GLN A 352 -6.96 -1.65 15.31
CA GLN A 352 -6.01 -1.34 14.24
C GLN A 352 -5.81 -2.46 13.21
N CYS A 353 -6.02 -3.72 13.61
CA CYS A 353 -5.92 -4.87 12.71
C CYS A 353 -7.05 -4.86 11.67
N ASP A 354 -8.24 -4.34 12.00
CA ASP A 354 -9.36 -4.38 11.06
C ASP A 354 -9.10 -3.50 9.81
N GLY A 355 -8.54 -2.31 10.00
CA GLY A 355 -8.22 -1.37 8.93
C GLY A 355 -7.02 -1.84 8.13
N GLU A 356 -6.07 -2.53 8.78
CA GLU A 356 -4.97 -3.20 8.10
C GLU A 356 -5.48 -4.35 7.21
N ILE A 357 -6.36 -5.21 7.72
CA ILE A 357 -7.00 -6.29 6.95
C ILE A 357 -7.82 -5.70 5.79
N ALA A 358 -8.58 -4.63 6.05
CA ALA A 358 -9.39 -3.95 5.04
C ALA A 358 -8.52 -3.44 3.89
N ARG A 359 -7.39 -2.78 4.19
CA ARG A 359 -6.42 -2.32 3.18
C ARG A 359 -5.80 -3.47 2.40
N LEU A 360 -5.33 -4.50 3.10
CA LEU A 360 -4.64 -5.65 2.48
C LEU A 360 -5.53 -6.47 1.55
N LYS A 361 -6.79 -6.66 1.96
CA LYS A 361 -7.79 -7.42 1.21
C LYS A 361 -8.61 -6.55 0.25
N PHE A 362 -8.39 -5.23 0.19
CA PHE A 362 -9.22 -4.28 -0.56
C PHE A 362 -10.71 -4.36 -0.20
N MET A 363 -11.01 -4.42 1.11
CA MET A 363 -12.36 -4.47 1.69
C MET A 363 -12.74 -3.19 2.43
N GLU A 364 -11.98 -2.11 2.24
CA GLU A 364 -12.30 -0.79 2.79
C GLU A 364 -13.68 -0.31 2.31
N SER A 365 -14.49 0.18 3.24
CA SER A 365 -15.82 0.73 2.95
C SER A 365 -16.16 1.85 3.90
N LYS A 366 -16.94 2.82 3.42
CA LYS A 366 -17.37 3.95 4.26
C LYS A 366 -18.24 3.51 5.44
N ILE A 367 -19.14 2.56 5.20
CA ILE A 367 -19.99 1.97 6.24
C ILE A 367 -19.13 1.25 7.28
N GLY A 368 -18.08 0.54 6.86
CA GLY A 368 -17.12 -0.10 7.75
C GLY A 368 -16.39 0.90 8.64
N GLY A 369 -15.86 1.99 8.07
CA GLY A 369 -15.19 3.04 8.84
C GLY A 369 -16.12 3.79 9.82
N TRP A 370 -17.39 3.96 9.46
CA TRP A 370 -18.40 4.49 10.40
C TRP A 370 -18.71 3.49 11.52
N PHE A 371 -18.87 2.20 11.20
CA PHE A 371 -19.15 1.15 12.17
C PHE A 371 -18.01 0.96 13.17
N ASP A 372 -16.77 1.05 12.70
CA ASP A 372 -15.55 1.07 13.50
C ASP A 372 -15.57 2.23 14.53
N ALA A 373 -15.74 3.47 14.05
CA ALA A 373 -15.86 4.65 14.92
C ALA A 373 -17.01 4.53 15.94
N PHE A 374 -18.12 3.90 15.56
CA PHE A 374 -19.25 3.64 16.45
C PHE A 374 -18.91 2.63 17.55
N CYS A 375 -18.27 1.52 17.19
CA CYS A 375 -17.82 0.51 18.16
C CYS A 375 -16.81 1.11 19.15
N ASP A 376 -15.83 1.84 18.65
CA ASP A 376 -14.85 2.55 19.47
C ASP A 376 -15.50 3.54 20.45
N SER A 377 -16.53 4.28 20.01
CA SER A 377 -17.28 5.19 20.88
C SER A 377 -18.03 4.45 21.99
N ILE A 378 -18.60 3.27 21.70
CA ILE A 378 -19.26 2.43 22.70
C ILE A 378 -18.24 1.96 23.76
N ILE A 379 -17.09 1.45 23.33
CA ILE A 379 -16.06 0.93 24.23
C ILE A 379 -15.63 2.02 25.22
N ARG A 380 -15.26 3.21 24.72
CA ARG A 380 -14.83 4.32 25.58
C ARG A 380 -15.92 4.79 26.52
N THR A 381 -17.16 4.87 26.02
CA THR A 381 -18.32 5.26 26.84
C THR A 381 -18.52 4.27 27.99
N PHE A 382 -18.48 2.97 27.72
CA PHE A 382 -18.64 1.95 28.76
C PHE A 382 -17.47 1.93 29.76
N ILE A 383 -16.24 2.18 29.32
CA ILE A 383 -15.09 2.34 30.23
C ILE A 383 -15.32 3.53 31.17
N ILE A 384 -15.72 4.68 30.63
CA ILE A 384 -15.99 5.89 31.44
C ILE A 384 -17.15 5.63 32.41
N LEU A 385 -18.24 5.03 31.97
CA LEU A 385 -19.38 4.71 32.83
C LEU A 385 -19.03 3.69 33.91
N GLY A 386 -18.25 2.65 33.56
CA GLY A 386 -17.74 1.65 34.49
C GLY A 386 -16.88 2.28 35.59
N MET A 387 -15.92 3.11 35.19
CA MET A 387 -15.07 3.86 36.11
C MET A 387 -15.88 4.84 36.98
N THR A 388 -16.85 5.52 36.39
CA THR A 388 -17.72 6.47 37.10
C THR A 388 -18.54 5.76 38.18
N GLY A 389 -19.13 4.61 37.85
CA GLY A 389 -19.92 3.80 38.78
C GLY A 389 -19.10 3.33 39.98
N SER A 390 -17.90 2.80 39.74
CA SER A 390 -17.02 2.35 40.83
C SER A 390 -16.52 3.51 41.69
N LEU A 391 -16.07 4.62 41.09
CA LEU A 391 -15.63 5.81 41.85
C LEU A 391 -16.76 6.45 42.66
N TYR A 392 -17.99 6.46 42.14
CA TYR A 392 -19.15 6.95 42.89
C TYR A 392 -19.47 6.03 44.08
N ALA A 393 -19.42 4.71 43.89
CA ALA A 393 -19.63 3.76 44.96
C ALA A 393 -18.59 3.90 46.10
N GLU A 394 -17.35 4.25 45.77
CA GLU A 394 -16.28 4.46 46.76
C GLU A 394 -16.34 5.83 47.44
N SER A 395 -16.61 6.91 46.68
CA SER A 395 -16.51 8.29 47.18
C SER A 395 -17.83 8.91 47.64
N ASN A 396 -18.97 8.38 47.16
CA ASN A 396 -20.32 8.94 47.31
C ASN A 396 -20.45 10.42 46.88
N GLN A 397 -19.59 10.88 45.97
CA GLN A 397 -19.58 12.27 45.48
C GLN A 397 -20.39 12.39 44.19
N SER A 398 -21.50 13.12 44.22
CA SER A 398 -22.36 13.36 43.04
C SER A 398 -21.63 14.04 41.88
N LEU A 399 -20.55 14.78 42.16
CA LEU A 399 -19.71 15.41 41.14
C LEU A 399 -19.08 14.38 40.19
N VAL A 400 -18.73 13.18 40.68
CA VAL A 400 -18.19 12.10 39.85
C VAL A 400 -19.22 11.64 38.82
N LEU A 401 -20.49 11.50 39.21
CA LEU A 401 -21.57 11.12 38.29
C LEU A 401 -21.77 12.18 37.20
N ILE A 402 -21.78 13.45 37.57
CA ILE A 402 -21.94 14.56 36.63
C ILE A 402 -20.79 14.56 35.62
N LEU A 403 -19.54 14.46 36.09
CA LEU A 403 -18.37 14.41 35.22
C LEU A 403 -18.38 13.17 34.31
N GLY A 404 -18.77 12.01 34.84
CA GLY A 404 -18.85 10.78 34.07
C GLY A 404 -19.87 10.85 32.93
N ILE A 405 -21.05 11.40 33.20
CA ILE A 405 -22.10 11.59 32.19
C ILE A 405 -21.64 12.59 31.13
N ILE A 406 -21.09 13.74 31.55
CA ILE A 406 -20.57 14.77 30.63
C ILE A 406 -19.47 14.17 29.75
N SER A 407 -18.51 13.46 30.33
CA SER A 407 -17.40 12.82 29.61
C SER A 407 -17.88 11.77 28.62
N SER A 408 -18.88 10.97 29.00
CA SER A 408 -19.48 9.93 28.16
C SER A 408 -20.18 10.52 26.94
N ILE A 409 -20.99 11.56 27.14
CA ILE A 409 -21.67 12.28 26.05
C ILE A 409 -20.63 12.96 25.16
N GLY A 410 -19.66 13.65 25.77
CA GLY A 410 -18.63 14.39 25.07
C GLY A 410 -17.80 13.49 24.15
N ILE A 411 -17.29 12.35 24.65
CA ILE A 411 -16.48 11.45 23.84
C ILE A 411 -17.29 10.83 22.69
N PHE A 412 -18.53 10.42 22.95
CA PHE A 412 -19.38 9.82 21.93
C PHE A 412 -19.70 10.81 20.81
N VAL A 413 -20.13 12.03 21.16
CA VAL A 413 -20.44 13.08 20.18
C VAL A 413 -19.18 13.48 19.41
N SER A 414 -18.03 13.62 20.09
CA SER A 414 -16.77 14.00 19.47
C SER A 414 -16.31 12.99 18.42
N THR A 415 -16.35 11.69 18.71
CA THR A 415 -15.94 10.65 17.76
C THR A 415 -16.92 10.56 16.59
N MET A 416 -18.23 10.65 16.84
CA MET A 416 -19.24 10.66 15.78
C MET A 416 -19.13 11.88 14.87
N ALA A 417 -18.89 13.07 15.42
CA ALA A 417 -18.66 14.28 14.65
C ALA A 417 -17.40 14.16 13.77
N GLY A 418 -16.30 13.61 14.30
CA GLY A 418 -15.07 13.36 13.54
C GLY A 418 -15.26 12.34 12.41
N SER A 419 -15.98 11.25 12.67
CA SER A 419 -16.34 10.24 11.65
C SER A 419 -17.19 10.86 10.54
N TYR A 420 -18.19 11.68 10.89
CA TYR A 420 -19.05 12.37 9.93
C TYR A 420 -18.28 13.38 9.06
N GLU A 421 -17.36 14.16 9.63
CA GLU A 421 -16.51 15.07 8.84
C GLU A 421 -15.63 14.32 7.85
N THR A 422 -15.06 13.19 8.27
CA THR A 422 -14.24 12.33 7.41
C THR A 422 -15.08 11.77 6.26
N PHE A 423 -16.29 11.29 6.56
CA PHE A 423 -17.25 10.81 5.58
C PHE A 423 -17.62 11.89 4.55
N LYS A 424 -17.89 13.11 5.01
CA LYS A 424 -18.24 14.25 4.16
C LYS A 424 -17.06 14.68 3.27
N LYS A 425 -15.84 14.70 3.81
CA LYS A 425 -14.63 15.01 3.02
C LYS A 425 -14.46 14.02 1.88
N GLU A 426 -14.64 12.73 2.13
CA GLU A 426 -14.55 11.69 1.10
C GLU A 426 -15.64 11.78 0.01
N GLU A 427 -16.81 12.38 0.29
CA GLU A 427 -17.82 12.68 -0.74
C GLU A 427 -17.48 13.92 -1.57
N SER A 428 -16.81 14.90 -0.97
CA SER A 428 -16.45 16.15 -1.63
C SER A 428 -15.17 16.09 -2.49
N ILE A 429 -14.42 14.97 -2.43
CA ILE A 429 -13.25 14.77 -3.30
C ILE A 429 -13.75 14.38 -4.70
N ASP A 430 -14.07 15.41 -5.48
CA ASP A 430 -14.07 15.35 -6.93
C ASP A 430 -12.61 15.31 -7.40
N TYR A 431 -12.26 14.33 -8.24
CA TYR A 431 -10.86 13.92 -8.53
C TYR A 431 -10.02 14.94 -9.30
N THR A 432 -10.51 16.15 -9.54
CA THR A 432 -9.91 17.10 -10.48
C THR A 432 -8.99 18.14 -9.85
N ASN A 433 -8.93 18.33 -8.52
CA ASN A 433 -8.03 19.34 -7.94
C ASN A 433 -7.55 18.98 -6.53
N LYS A 434 -6.48 18.17 -6.44
CA LYS A 434 -5.81 17.84 -5.18
C LYS A 434 -4.62 18.76 -4.87
N GLU A 435 -4.08 19.47 -5.86
CA GLU A 435 -2.94 20.39 -5.67
C GLU A 435 -3.32 21.68 -4.92
N SER A 436 -4.58 22.11 -4.98
CA SER A 436 -5.04 23.33 -4.30
C SER A 436 -5.48 23.11 -2.84
N THR A 437 -5.74 21.87 -2.44
CA THR A 437 -6.13 21.52 -1.07
C THR A 437 -4.92 21.33 -0.17
N ASP A 438 -3.82 20.75 -0.66
CA ASP A 438 -2.61 20.56 0.17
C ASP A 438 -1.90 21.89 0.48
N ALA A 439 -1.89 22.85 -0.45
CA ALA A 439 -1.32 24.18 -0.22
C ALA A 439 -2.15 25.06 0.75
N SER A 440 -3.43 24.73 0.97
CA SER A 440 -4.29 25.42 1.95
C SER A 440 -4.35 24.69 3.30
N ILE A 441 -4.06 23.38 3.34
CA ILE A 441 -3.88 22.59 4.57
C ILE A 441 -2.57 22.99 5.28
N GLU A 442 -1.52 23.36 4.55
CA GLU A 442 -0.23 23.76 5.13
C GLU A 442 -0.28 25.15 5.82
N LYS A 443 -1.30 25.96 5.51
CA LYS A 443 -1.64 27.20 6.23
C LYS A 443 -2.65 27.00 7.37
N GLY A 444 -2.89 25.77 7.81
CA GLY A 444 -3.59 25.50 9.07
C GLY A 444 -2.73 25.92 10.26
N ASN A 445 -3.27 26.75 11.16
CA ASN A 445 -2.62 27.15 12.41
C ASN A 445 -1.97 25.92 13.07
N LYS A 446 -0.70 26.01 13.50
CA LYS A 446 -0.01 24.94 14.26
C LYS A 446 -0.88 24.36 15.38
N LEU A 447 -1.78 25.18 15.95
CA LEU A 447 -2.79 24.81 16.92
C LEU A 447 -3.81 23.79 16.40
N SER A 448 -4.35 23.92 15.18
CA SER A 448 -5.30 22.93 14.64
C SER A 448 -4.61 21.60 14.34
N ALA A 449 -3.40 21.62 13.76
CA ALA A 449 -2.61 20.41 13.55
C ALA A 449 -2.20 19.74 14.87
N PHE A 450 -1.94 20.52 15.91
CA PHE A 450 -1.67 20.02 17.26
C PHE A 450 -2.93 19.42 17.91
N ILE A 451 -4.08 20.08 17.80
CA ILE A 451 -5.38 19.60 18.32
C ILE A 451 -5.81 18.31 17.61
N ASP A 452 -5.72 18.27 16.27
CA ASP A 452 -6.08 17.09 15.49
C ASP A 452 -5.15 15.90 15.85
N LYS A 453 -3.90 16.17 16.24
CA LYS A 453 -2.91 15.17 16.69
C LYS A 453 -3.10 14.76 18.16
N PHE A 454 -3.65 15.62 19.00
CA PHE A 454 -3.97 15.36 20.41
C PHE A 454 -5.34 14.74 20.62
N ASN A 455 -6.27 14.83 19.66
CA ASN A 455 -7.56 14.16 19.73
C ASN A 455 -7.54 12.73 19.16
N ASN A 456 -6.34 12.18 18.88
CA ASN A 456 -6.18 10.80 18.48
C ASN A 456 -6.34 9.85 19.68
N THR A 457 -6.73 8.61 19.40
CA THR A 457 -6.91 7.53 20.37
C THR A 457 -5.71 7.30 21.29
N ASP A 458 -4.50 7.62 20.82
CA ASP A 458 -3.27 7.71 21.60
C ASP A 458 -3.44 8.49 22.91
N SER A 459 -4.08 9.66 22.87
CA SER A 459 -4.23 10.50 24.06
C SER A 459 -5.14 9.86 25.10
N PHE A 460 -6.22 9.19 24.68
CA PHE A 460 -7.10 8.49 25.60
C PHE A 460 -6.35 7.38 26.34
N SER A 461 -5.58 6.56 25.62
CA SER A 461 -4.76 5.48 26.21
C SER A 461 -3.67 6.05 27.14
N ILE A 462 -2.94 7.08 26.72
CA ILE A 462 -1.88 7.67 27.55
C ILE A 462 -2.46 8.25 28.85
N ILE A 463 -3.52 9.06 28.76
CA ILE A 463 -4.10 9.74 29.91
C ILE A 463 -4.73 8.71 30.87
N ILE A 464 -5.43 7.69 30.36
CA ILE A 464 -6.03 6.67 31.24
C ILE A 464 -4.95 5.90 32.00
N PHE A 465 -3.84 5.51 31.36
CA PHE A 465 -2.74 4.82 32.05
C PHE A 465 -2.05 5.70 33.09
N ILE A 466 -1.81 6.99 32.80
CA ILE A 466 -1.25 7.94 33.77
C ILE A 466 -2.16 8.05 35.00
N CYS A 467 -3.47 8.17 34.79
CA CYS A 467 -4.45 8.28 35.87
C CYS A 467 -4.59 6.97 36.67
N ILE A 468 -4.53 5.81 36.02
CA ILE A 468 -4.52 4.51 36.70
C ILE A 468 -3.28 4.40 37.59
N LEU A 469 -2.09 4.66 37.05
CA LEU A 469 -0.83 4.51 37.78
C LEU A 469 -0.70 5.47 38.96
N SER A 470 -1.25 6.68 38.83
CA SER A 470 -1.28 7.68 39.89
C SER A 470 -2.42 7.48 40.90
N GLY A 471 -3.37 6.57 40.63
CA GLY A 471 -4.58 6.38 41.45
C GLY A 471 -5.56 7.56 41.36
N GLN A 472 -5.41 8.44 40.36
CA GLN A 472 -6.10 9.72 40.25
C GLN A 472 -7.11 9.71 39.08
N LEU A 473 -8.04 8.76 39.11
CA LEU A 473 -9.01 8.54 38.02
C LEU A 473 -10.05 9.67 37.87
N VAL A 474 -10.33 10.47 38.90
CA VAL A 474 -11.24 11.63 38.77
C VAL A 474 -10.66 12.67 37.80
N TRP A 475 -9.34 12.82 37.73
CA TRP A 475 -8.67 13.72 36.79
C TRP A 475 -8.78 13.24 35.34
N PHE A 476 -8.92 11.94 35.12
CA PHE A 476 -9.23 11.39 33.80
C PHE A 476 -10.59 11.91 33.32
N LEU A 477 -11.63 11.84 34.16
CA LEU A 477 -12.97 12.34 33.83
C LEU A 477 -12.96 13.84 33.51
N TRP A 478 -12.27 14.65 34.32
CA TRP A 478 -12.10 16.08 34.01
C TRP A 478 -11.46 16.32 32.65
N THR A 479 -10.39 15.59 32.35
CA THR A 479 -9.61 15.77 31.13
C THR A 479 -10.41 15.37 29.89
N ILE A 480 -11.11 14.24 29.94
CA ILE A 480 -11.98 13.78 28.84
C ILE A 480 -13.19 14.69 28.68
N GLY A 481 -13.84 15.08 29.78
CA GLY A 481 -14.95 16.01 29.77
C GLY A 481 -14.57 17.33 29.09
N ILE A 482 -13.52 18.00 29.54
CA ILE A 482 -13.11 19.29 28.95
C ILE A 482 -12.59 19.10 27.51
N GLY A 483 -11.76 18.09 27.26
CA GLY A 483 -11.11 17.87 25.97
C GLY A 483 -12.08 17.56 24.84
N SER A 484 -13.04 16.66 25.07
CA SER A 484 -13.99 16.20 24.04
C SER A 484 -14.96 17.31 23.58
N PHE A 485 -15.45 18.15 24.49
CA PHE A 485 -16.27 19.30 24.12
C PHE A 485 -15.44 20.39 23.42
N GLY A 486 -14.19 20.60 23.86
CA GLY A 486 -13.27 21.51 23.18
C GLY A 486 -13.03 21.12 21.72
N PHE A 487 -12.80 19.84 21.44
CA PHE A 487 -12.63 19.33 20.08
C PHE A 487 -13.91 19.48 19.24
N THR A 488 -15.07 19.11 19.80
CA THR A 488 -16.36 19.24 19.11
C THR A 488 -16.64 20.71 18.73
N LEU A 489 -16.30 21.65 19.61
CA LEU A 489 -16.41 23.08 19.33
C LEU A 489 -15.51 23.50 18.15
N VAL A 490 -14.28 22.98 18.08
CA VAL A 490 -13.36 23.25 16.97
C VAL A 490 -13.93 22.77 15.64
N ILE A 491 -14.48 21.54 15.59
CA ILE A 491 -15.18 21.02 14.41
C ILE A 491 -16.34 21.95 14.00
N LEU A 492 -17.19 22.32 14.97
CA LEU A 492 -18.36 23.15 14.71
C LEU A 492 -17.96 24.53 14.16
N VAL A 493 -16.94 25.16 14.74
CA VAL A 493 -16.39 26.43 14.27
C VAL A 493 -15.81 26.29 12.85
N LYS A 494 -15.01 25.23 12.57
CA LYS A 494 -14.51 24.94 11.22
C LYS A 494 -15.66 24.81 10.22
N SER A 495 -16.72 24.08 10.57
CA SER A 495 -17.89 23.90 9.71
C SER A 495 -18.67 25.21 9.49
N LEU A 496 -18.78 26.09 10.49
CA LEU A 496 -19.44 27.39 10.35
C LEU A 496 -18.66 28.33 9.44
N ILE A 497 -17.34 28.42 9.63
CA ILE A 497 -16.46 29.25 8.78
C ILE A 497 -16.55 28.80 7.31
N SER A 498 -16.52 27.49 7.06
CA SER A 498 -16.67 26.94 5.71
C SER A 498 -18.01 27.30 5.06
N LYS A 499 -19.13 27.23 5.81
CA LYS A 499 -20.45 27.63 5.31
C LYS A 499 -20.51 29.13 5.00
N LEU A 500 -19.96 29.98 5.86
CA LEU A 500 -19.93 31.44 5.65
C LEU A 500 -19.09 31.83 4.42
N ALA A 501 -17.97 31.13 4.18
CA ALA A 501 -17.13 31.35 3.00
C ALA A 501 -17.83 30.99 1.67
N HIS A 502 -18.78 30.05 1.69
CA HIS A 502 -19.57 29.68 0.51
C HIS A 502 -20.75 30.62 0.23
N VAL A 503 -21.28 31.31 1.24
CA VAL A 503 -22.40 32.26 1.08
C VAL A 503 -21.94 33.65 0.59
N GLY A 504 -20.65 33.96 0.75
CA GLY A 504 -20.04 35.22 0.29
C GLY A 504 -19.43 35.21 -1.11
N ARG A 505 -19.64 34.15 -1.92
CA ARG A 505 -19.17 34.04 -3.32
C ARG A 505 -20.32 34.10 -4.30
#